data_AF-A0A8T1AFN8-F1
#
_entry.id   AF-A0A8T1AFN8-F1
#
_cell.length_a   1.000
_cell.length_b   1.000
_cell.length_c   1.000
_cell.angle_alpha   90.00
_cell.angle_beta   90.00
_cell.angle_gamma   90.00
#
_symmetry.space_group_name_H-M   'P 1'
#
loop_
_entity.id
_entity.type
_entity.pdbx_description
1 polymer ?
#
loop_
_entity_poly.entity_id
_entity_poly.type
_entity_poly.pdbx_seq_one_letter_code
_entity_poly.pdbx_strand_id
1 'polypeptide(L)'
;MKDSQLPLVRSAKDAHDAWSRLEGHFEKKSLANKLFLRRRFFTTMMEEGDDVLEHINKVKTLAEQLDAVGAPVSEDDLVITLLGSLSESYQFLITALESRADSLSWELVTSRLLHEDMKRKEQGGGVDGAAHGQAFMTRDNKRRGRPVKKTGACHNCGKQGHWIAECSSRVQNNAERHRSQRANVAQDEEDPGDYLFSVRLST
;
A
#
# COMPACT_ATOMS: atom_id res chain seq x y z
N MET A 1 29.11 -37.72 26.62
CA MET A 1 29.43 -36.40 27.22
C MET A 1 30.61 -35.83 26.45
N LYS A 2 30.54 -34.60 25.93
CA LYS A 2 31.60 -34.06 25.07
C LYS A 2 32.69 -33.41 25.93
N ASP A 3 33.88 -34.00 25.90
CA ASP A 3 35.17 -33.50 26.45
C ASP A 3 35.67 -32.19 25.80
N SER A 4 34.84 -31.50 25.03
CA SER A 4 35.22 -30.32 24.26
C SER A 4 35.55 -29.10 25.13
N GLN A 5 35.18 -29.11 26.41
CA GLN A 5 35.51 -28.03 27.35
C GLN A 5 36.74 -28.33 28.21
N LEU A 6 37.24 -29.57 28.24
CA LEU A 6 38.43 -29.94 29.01
C LEU A 6 39.69 -29.13 28.65
N PRO A 7 39.96 -28.76 27.39
CA PRO A 7 41.13 -27.94 27.06
C PRO A 7 41.13 -26.54 27.70
N LEU A 8 39.94 -25.95 27.93
CA LEU A 8 39.78 -24.62 28.55
C LEU A 8 40.20 -24.64 30.02
N VAL A 9 39.89 -25.73 30.72
CA VAL A 9 40.19 -25.93 32.14
C VAL A 9 41.60 -26.50 32.35
N ARG A 10 42.04 -27.43 31.51
CA ARG A 10 43.34 -28.13 31.63
C ARG A 10 44.55 -27.19 31.54
N SER A 11 44.40 -26.05 30.88
CA SER A 11 45.46 -25.05 30.71
C SER A 11 45.43 -23.93 31.76
N ALA A 12 44.54 -24.02 32.75
CA ALA A 12 44.41 -23.05 33.82
C ALA A 12 45.41 -23.31 34.95
N LYS A 13 45.89 -22.24 35.60
CA LYS A 13 46.89 -22.32 36.68
C LYS A 13 46.27 -22.64 38.04
N ASP A 14 45.06 -22.15 38.28
CA ASP A 14 44.30 -22.33 39.50
C ASP A 14 42.79 -22.32 39.20
N ALA A 15 41.97 -22.56 40.23
CA ALA A 15 40.52 -22.63 40.09
C ALA A 15 39.89 -21.30 39.61
N HIS A 16 40.47 -20.17 39.98
CA HIS A 16 39.99 -18.85 39.58
C HIS A 16 40.27 -18.59 38.09
N ASP A 17 41.48 -18.91 37.61
CA ASP A 17 41.85 -18.86 36.19
C ASP A 17 40.98 -19.82 35.36
N ALA A 18 40.71 -21.02 35.86
CA ALA A 18 39.82 -21.98 35.21
C ALA A 18 38.40 -21.42 35.03
N TRP A 19 37.83 -20.84 36.10
CA TRP A 19 36.52 -20.21 36.06
C TRP A 19 36.47 -19.02 35.09
N SER A 20 37.45 -18.10 35.19
CA SER A 20 37.54 -16.91 34.35
C SER A 20 37.62 -17.25 32.86
N ARG A 21 38.33 -18.33 32.50
CA ARG A 21 38.43 -18.81 31.11
C ARG A 21 37.14 -19.41 30.59
N LEU A 22 36.45 -20.19 31.41
CA LEU A 22 35.14 -20.74 31.06
C LEU A 22 34.13 -19.62 30.87
N GLU A 23 34.02 -18.74 31.87
CA GLU A 23 33.16 -17.57 31.84
C GLU A 23 33.41 -16.74 30.59
N GLY A 24 34.66 -16.32 30.34
CA GLY A 24 34.99 -15.52 29.16
C GLY A 24 34.72 -16.25 27.84
N HIS A 25 34.87 -17.57 27.75
CA HIS A 25 34.56 -18.32 26.53
C HIS A 25 33.05 -18.45 26.28
N PHE A 26 32.27 -18.77 27.31
CA PHE A 26 30.81 -18.87 27.20
C PHE A 26 30.16 -17.50 27.04
N GLU A 27 30.67 -16.47 27.71
CA GLU A 27 30.24 -15.09 27.56
C GLU A 27 30.52 -14.58 26.14
N LYS A 28 31.73 -14.78 25.60
CA LYS A 28 32.03 -14.42 24.20
C LYS A 28 31.10 -15.13 23.22
N LYS A 29 30.80 -16.42 23.44
CA LYS A 29 29.82 -17.15 22.63
C LYS A 29 28.40 -16.60 22.79
N SER A 30 28.02 -16.21 24.00
CA SER A 30 26.73 -15.56 24.29
C SER A 30 26.61 -14.22 23.58
N LEU A 31 27.64 -13.36 23.64
CA LEU A 31 27.69 -12.09 22.94
C LEU A 31 27.66 -12.26 21.42
N ALA A 32 28.46 -13.19 20.89
CA ALA A 32 28.46 -13.49 19.45
C ALA A 32 27.09 -14.00 18.99
N ASN A 33 26.42 -14.83 19.79
CA ASN A 33 25.08 -15.33 19.50
C ASN A 33 24.03 -14.21 19.55
N LYS A 34 24.06 -13.37 20.60
CA LYS A 34 23.21 -12.17 20.71
C LYS A 34 23.37 -11.26 19.50
N LEU A 35 24.62 -10.98 19.09
CA LEU A 35 24.92 -10.13 17.94
C LEU A 35 24.41 -10.75 16.63
N PHE A 36 24.61 -12.05 16.45
CA PHE A 36 24.13 -12.79 15.28
C PHE A 36 22.60 -12.70 15.16
N LEU A 37 21.88 -12.96 16.25
CA LEU A 37 20.41 -12.90 16.29
C LEU A 37 19.90 -11.47 16.09
N ARG A 38 20.49 -10.47 16.77
CA ARG A 38 20.16 -9.05 16.58
C ARG A 38 20.32 -8.62 15.13
N ARG A 39 21.43 -8.97 14.50
CA ARG A 39 21.67 -8.66 13.09
C ARG A 39 20.60 -9.29 12.21
N ARG A 40 20.31 -10.58 12.39
CA ARG A 40 19.30 -11.30 11.62
C ARG A 40 17.89 -10.75 11.81
N PHE A 41 17.57 -10.30 13.02
CA PHE A 41 16.29 -9.65 13.35
C PHE A 41 16.12 -8.35 12.56
N PHE A 42 17.07 -7.43 12.64
CA PHE A 42 16.96 -6.12 11.99
C PHE A 42 17.20 -6.13 10.47
N THR A 43 17.78 -7.20 9.91
CA THR A 43 18.02 -7.32 8.45
C THR A 43 17.11 -8.34 7.79
N THR A 44 16.12 -8.89 8.50
CA THR A 44 15.12 -9.76 7.89
C THR A 44 14.23 -8.91 6.99
N MET A 45 14.05 -9.32 5.74
CA MET A 45 13.19 -8.68 4.75
C MET A 45 12.29 -9.74 4.11
N MET A 46 11.10 -9.32 3.70
CA MET A 46 10.15 -10.06 2.89
C MET A 46 10.35 -9.68 1.43
N GLU A 47 10.45 -10.68 0.55
CA GLU A 47 10.52 -10.46 -0.89
C GLU A 47 9.11 -10.38 -1.50
N GLU A 48 9.00 -9.83 -2.70
CA GLU A 48 7.71 -9.77 -3.41
C GLU A 48 7.22 -11.18 -3.74
N GLY A 49 6.01 -11.52 -3.27
CA GLY A 49 5.39 -12.84 -3.47
C GLY A 49 5.64 -13.84 -2.35
N ASP A 50 6.45 -13.51 -1.34
CA ASP A 50 6.61 -14.34 -0.15
C ASP A 50 5.29 -14.49 0.63
N ASP A 51 5.18 -15.60 1.38
CA ASP A 51 4.05 -15.77 2.27
C ASP A 51 4.16 -14.87 3.51
N VAL A 52 3.18 -13.99 3.65
CA VAL A 52 3.11 -13.01 4.72
C VAL A 52 3.07 -13.66 6.11
N LEU A 53 2.34 -14.77 6.26
CA LEU A 53 2.23 -15.45 7.55
C LEU A 53 3.55 -16.10 7.95
N GLU A 54 4.25 -16.71 6.99
CA GLU A 54 5.60 -17.24 7.21
C GLU A 54 6.57 -16.14 7.65
N HIS A 55 6.53 -14.98 6.99
CA HIS A 55 7.38 -13.85 7.36
C HIS A 55 7.08 -13.30 8.76
N ILE A 56 5.80 -13.13 9.12
CA ILE A 56 5.38 -12.76 10.48
C ILE A 56 5.95 -13.74 11.51
N ASN A 57 5.82 -15.05 11.26
CA ASN A 57 6.32 -16.09 12.15
C ASN A 57 7.85 -16.07 12.26
N LYS A 58 8.56 -15.80 11.17
CA LYS A 58 10.02 -15.67 11.14
C LYS A 58 10.49 -14.52 12.04
N VAL A 59 9.87 -13.35 11.93
CA VAL A 59 10.18 -12.18 12.78
C VAL A 59 9.91 -12.51 14.25
N LYS A 60 8.75 -13.10 14.56
CA LYS A 60 8.40 -13.51 15.92
C LYS A 60 9.37 -14.53 16.51
N THR A 61 9.75 -15.54 15.73
CA THR A 61 10.70 -16.57 16.16
C THR A 61 12.07 -15.97 16.49
N LEU A 62 12.53 -14.98 15.73
CA LEU A 62 13.78 -14.28 16.02
C LEU A 62 13.72 -13.50 17.34
N ALA A 63 12.58 -12.87 17.63
CA ALA A 63 12.35 -12.20 18.91
C ALA A 63 12.34 -13.18 20.09
N GLU A 64 11.69 -14.34 19.94
CA GLU A 64 11.68 -15.42 20.95
C GLU A 64 13.10 -16.00 21.17
N GLN A 65 13.89 -16.15 20.12
CA GLN A 65 15.29 -16.58 20.23
C GLN A 65 16.15 -15.54 20.96
N LEU A 66 15.89 -14.25 20.74
CA LEU A 66 16.55 -13.15 21.44
C LEU A 66 16.19 -13.11 22.92
N ASP A 67 14.92 -13.34 23.26
CA ASP A 67 14.46 -13.48 24.64
C ASP A 67 15.15 -14.67 25.35
N ALA A 68 15.21 -15.83 24.69
CA ALA A 68 15.84 -17.03 25.22
C ALA A 68 17.34 -16.87 25.55
N VAL A 69 18.05 -15.93 24.90
CA VAL A 69 19.46 -15.62 25.20
C VAL A 69 19.62 -14.44 26.16
N GLY A 70 18.52 -13.94 26.75
CA GLY A 70 18.53 -12.80 27.68
C GLY A 70 18.79 -11.47 26.99
N ALA A 71 18.19 -11.27 25.82
CA ALA A 71 18.21 -10.01 25.08
C ALA A 71 16.81 -9.68 24.53
N PRO A 72 15.79 -9.51 25.39
CA PRO A 72 14.40 -9.34 24.98
C PRO A 72 14.22 -8.15 24.02
N VAL A 73 13.22 -8.28 23.15
CA VAL A 73 12.80 -7.25 22.19
C VAL A 73 11.50 -6.63 22.70
N SER A 74 11.41 -5.30 22.68
CA SER A 74 10.18 -4.61 23.04
C SER A 74 9.09 -4.85 21.98
N GLU A 75 7.81 -4.71 22.36
CA GLU A 75 6.73 -4.82 21.38
C GLU A 75 6.85 -3.74 20.29
N ASP A 76 7.24 -2.52 20.67
CA ASP A 76 7.47 -1.42 19.74
C ASP A 76 8.55 -1.77 18.72
N ASP A 77 9.72 -2.25 19.16
CA ASP A 77 10.81 -2.67 18.27
C ASP A 77 10.37 -3.83 17.35
N LEU A 78 9.53 -4.73 17.86
CA LEU A 78 8.99 -5.84 17.10
C LEU A 78 8.06 -5.37 15.98
N VAL A 79 7.16 -4.43 16.30
CA VAL A 79 6.26 -3.80 15.32
C VAL A 79 7.04 -2.99 14.29
N ILE A 80 7.98 -2.16 14.73
CA ILE A 80 8.85 -1.35 13.86
C ILE A 80 9.62 -2.26 12.90
N THR A 81 10.20 -3.34 13.42
CA THR A 81 10.97 -4.30 12.60
C THR A 81 10.06 -4.99 11.59
N LEU A 82 8.85 -5.43 12.00
CA LEU A 82 7.92 -6.04 11.07
C LEU A 82 7.54 -5.08 9.94
N LEU A 83 7.11 -3.85 10.26
CA LEU A 83 6.70 -2.86 9.25
C LEU A 83 7.86 -2.50 8.31
N GLY A 84 9.08 -2.31 8.84
CA GLY A 84 10.27 -2.01 8.04
C GLY A 84 10.79 -3.19 7.21
N SER A 85 10.35 -4.41 7.51
CA SER A 85 10.76 -5.62 6.80
C SER A 85 9.85 -6.03 5.63
N LEU A 86 8.71 -5.37 5.45
CA LEU A 86 7.75 -5.75 4.40
C LEU A 86 8.24 -5.34 3.01
N SER A 87 7.72 -6.01 1.99
CA SER A 87 7.99 -5.69 0.59
C SER A 87 7.31 -4.39 0.16
N GLU A 88 7.80 -3.76 -0.91
CA GLU A 88 7.36 -2.44 -1.40
C GLU A 88 5.86 -2.41 -1.73
N SER A 89 5.30 -3.55 -2.18
CA SER A 89 3.86 -3.66 -2.42
C SER A 89 3.03 -3.25 -1.19
N TYR A 90 3.51 -3.43 0.05
CA TYR A 90 2.78 -3.11 1.28
C TYR A 90 2.91 -1.64 1.74
N GLN A 91 3.59 -0.78 0.99
CA GLN A 91 3.90 0.60 1.40
C GLN A 91 2.67 1.45 1.75
N PHE A 92 1.55 1.25 1.06
CA PHE A 92 0.31 1.96 1.39
C PHE A 92 -0.23 1.57 2.76
N LEU A 93 -0.17 0.28 3.12
CA LEU A 93 -0.58 -0.19 4.44
C LEU A 93 0.36 0.35 5.53
N ILE A 94 1.68 0.34 5.28
CA ILE A 94 2.68 0.89 6.20
C ILE A 94 2.36 2.35 6.50
N THR A 95 2.24 3.18 5.47
CA THR A 95 1.90 4.61 5.61
C THR A 95 0.61 4.82 6.41
N ALA A 96 -0.42 4.00 6.15
CA ALA A 96 -1.70 4.11 6.86
C ALA A 96 -1.57 3.74 8.35
N LEU A 97 -0.75 2.74 8.69
CA LEU A 97 -0.50 2.35 10.08
C LEU A 97 0.33 3.40 10.81
N GLU A 98 1.38 3.94 10.17
CA GLU A 98 2.23 5.00 10.72
C GLU A 98 1.44 6.27 11.05
N SER A 99 0.40 6.60 10.26
CA SER A 99 -0.48 7.74 10.55
C SER A 99 -1.27 7.63 11.86
N ARG A 100 -1.27 6.43 12.48
CA ARG A 100 -1.99 6.10 13.73
C ARG A 100 -1.06 5.42 14.75
N ALA A 101 0.22 5.84 14.75
CA ALA A 101 1.30 5.21 15.51
C ALA A 101 1.00 4.99 17.01
N ASP A 102 0.22 5.89 17.63
CA ASP A 102 -0.13 5.90 19.06
C ASP A 102 -0.88 4.64 19.55
N SER A 103 -1.33 3.79 18.63
CA SER A 103 -2.21 2.64 18.91
C SER A 103 -1.76 1.33 18.26
N LEU A 104 -0.49 1.25 17.84
CA LEU A 104 0.04 0.05 17.18
C LEU A 104 0.46 -1.01 18.20
N SER A 105 -0.23 -2.14 18.19
CA SER A 105 0.16 -3.39 18.87
C SER A 105 0.54 -4.45 17.84
N TRP A 106 1.32 -5.46 18.25
CA TRP A 106 1.66 -6.60 17.39
C TRP A 106 0.42 -7.28 16.80
N GLU A 107 -0.61 -7.50 17.62
CA GLU A 107 -1.86 -8.16 17.21
C GLU A 107 -2.60 -7.34 16.13
N LEU A 108 -2.76 -6.05 16.34
CA LEU A 108 -3.38 -5.15 15.37
C LEU A 108 -2.64 -5.17 14.03
N VAL A 109 -1.31 -5.03 14.06
CA VAL A 109 -0.49 -4.94 12.85
C VAL A 109 -0.55 -6.25 12.07
N THR A 110 -0.36 -7.38 12.73
CA THR A 110 -0.42 -8.70 12.08
C THR A 110 -1.81 -8.99 11.51
N SER A 111 -2.88 -8.64 12.23
CA SER A 111 -4.27 -8.76 11.74
C SER A 111 -4.50 -7.94 10.46
N ARG A 112 -4.05 -6.67 10.44
CA ARG A 112 -4.18 -5.79 9.27
C ARG A 112 -3.38 -6.27 8.08
N LEU A 113 -2.17 -6.77 8.34
CA LEU A 113 -1.27 -7.27 7.31
C LEU A 113 -1.84 -8.53 6.64
N LEU A 114 -2.35 -9.48 7.42
CA LEU A 114 -3.00 -10.69 6.89
C LEU A 114 -4.28 -10.37 6.10
N HIS A 115 -5.09 -9.42 6.58
CA HIS A 115 -6.29 -8.99 5.85
C HIS A 115 -5.94 -8.36 4.49
N GLU A 116 -4.90 -7.53 4.44
CA GLU A 116 -4.43 -6.94 3.20
C GLU A 116 -3.86 -7.99 2.24
N ASP A 117 -3.11 -8.98 2.73
CA ASP A 117 -2.62 -10.11 1.94
C ASP A 117 -3.76 -10.93 1.31
N MET A 118 -4.80 -11.26 2.09
CA MET A 118 -6.01 -11.93 1.57
C MET A 118 -6.67 -11.12 0.45
N LYS A 119 -6.89 -9.83 0.68
CA LYS A 119 -7.49 -8.92 -0.30
C LYS A 119 -6.68 -8.84 -1.60
N ARG A 120 -5.35 -8.90 -1.53
CA ARG A 120 -4.46 -8.92 -2.69
C ARG A 120 -4.53 -10.23 -3.44
N LYS A 121 -4.54 -11.37 -2.73
CA LYS A 121 -4.70 -12.70 -3.32
C LYS A 121 -6.03 -12.83 -4.07
N GLU A 122 -7.12 -12.24 -3.56
CA GLU A 122 -8.42 -12.21 -4.23
C GLU A 122 -8.41 -11.34 -5.50
N GLN A 123 -7.70 -10.21 -5.50
CA GLN A 123 -7.58 -9.32 -6.67
C GLN A 123 -6.61 -9.87 -7.73
N GLY A 124 -5.59 -10.61 -7.32
CA GLY A 124 -4.61 -11.25 -8.20
C GLY A 124 -5.10 -12.54 -8.89
N GLY A 125 -6.31 -13.02 -8.56
CA GLY A 125 -6.92 -14.22 -9.16
C GLY A 125 -7.60 -13.99 -10.52
N GLY A 126 -7.62 -12.75 -11.02
CA GLY A 126 -8.10 -12.42 -12.36
C GLY A 126 -6.94 -12.23 -13.34
N VAL A 127 -6.73 -13.23 -14.19
CA VAL A 127 -5.77 -13.29 -15.31
C VAL A 127 -5.55 -11.94 -16.01
N ASP A 128 -4.27 -11.61 -16.22
CA ASP A 128 -3.70 -10.67 -17.20
C ASP A 128 -4.44 -9.34 -17.47
N GLY A 129 -3.92 -8.23 -16.94
CA GLY A 129 -4.30 -6.92 -17.46
C GLY A 129 -3.87 -5.71 -16.64
N ALA A 130 -2.69 -5.19 -16.97
CA ALA A 130 -2.35 -3.77 -17.06
C ALA A 130 -2.81 -2.78 -15.97
N ALA A 131 -1.80 -2.06 -15.47
CA ALA A 131 -1.82 -0.64 -15.11
C ALA A 131 -2.48 -0.24 -13.78
N HIS A 132 -1.59 -0.01 -12.81
CA HIS A 132 -1.52 1.21 -12.00
C HIS A 132 -2.51 2.32 -12.39
N GLY A 133 -3.39 2.70 -11.45
CA GLY A 133 -4.27 3.87 -11.55
C GLY A 133 -5.75 3.53 -11.32
N GLN A 134 -6.13 3.23 -10.08
CA GLN A 134 -7.55 3.19 -9.70
C GLN A 134 -8.12 4.62 -9.62
N ALA A 135 -8.46 5.19 -10.78
CA ALA A 135 -9.49 6.20 -10.87
C ALA A 135 -10.85 5.52 -10.75
N PHE A 136 -11.68 5.98 -9.82
CA PHE A 136 -13.01 5.46 -9.52
C PHE A 136 -13.96 5.73 -10.71
N MET A 137 -13.96 4.85 -11.70
CA MET A 137 -14.93 4.89 -12.80
C MET A 137 -16.06 3.93 -12.47
N THR A 138 -17.23 4.46 -12.09
CA THR A 138 -18.49 3.72 -12.05
C THR A 138 -18.79 3.19 -13.46
N ARG A 139 -18.43 1.93 -13.72
CA ARG A 139 -18.79 1.24 -14.95
C ARG A 139 -20.26 0.82 -14.86
N ASP A 140 -21.11 1.57 -15.54
CA ASP A 140 -22.50 1.21 -15.84
C ASP A 140 -22.52 -0.14 -16.59
N ASN A 141 -22.74 -1.21 -15.84
CA ASN A 141 -22.86 -2.55 -16.37
C ASN A 141 -24.24 -2.69 -17.04
N LYS A 142 -24.31 -2.33 -18.33
CA LYS A 142 -25.50 -2.44 -19.17
C LYS A 142 -25.85 -3.91 -19.41
N ARG A 143 -26.53 -4.53 -18.45
CA ARG A 143 -27.17 -5.84 -18.60
C ARG A 143 -28.21 -5.75 -19.72
N ARG A 144 -27.99 -6.48 -20.82
CA ARG A 144 -28.95 -6.66 -21.91
C ARG A 144 -30.19 -7.38 -21.40
N GLY A 145 -31.16 -6.61 -20.92
CA GLY A 145 -32.51 -7.05 -20.61
C GLY A 145 -33.42 -7.01 -21.84
N ARG A 146 -34.27 -8.03 -21.97
CA ARG A 146 -35.34 -8.24 -22.96
C ARG A 146 -36.14 -6.95 -23.23
N PRO A 147 -36.48 -6.60 -24.50
CA PRO A 147 -37.18 -5.36 -24.80
C PRO A 147 -38.61 -5.41 -24.24
N VAL A 148 -38.85 -4.65 -23.17
CA VAL A 148 -40.19 -4.43 -22.61
C VAL A 148 -40.96 -3.54 -23.58
N LYS A 149 -42.14 -3.98 -24.01
CA LYS A 149 -43.05 -3.19 -24.86
C LYS A 149 -43.38 -1.87 -24.16
N LYS A 150 -43.14 -0.74 -24.84
CA LYS A 150 -43.31 0.63 -24.31
C LYS A 150 -44.80 0.97 -24.21
N THR A 151 -45.42 0.83 -23.04
CA THR A 151 -46.87 1.04 -22.82
C THR A 151 -47.24 2.39 -22.18
N GLY A 152 -46.26 3.28 -21.91
CA GLY A 152 -46.49 4.57 -21.26
C GLY A 152 -46.44 5.78 -22.19
N ALA A 153 -47.15 6.85 -21.81
CA ALA A 153 -47.00 8.19 -22.37
C ALA A 153 -45.72 8.87 -21.87
N CYS A 154 -45.02 9.57 -22.73
CA CYS A 154 -43.81 10.32 -22.39
C CYS A 154 -44.14 11.48 -21.42
N HIS A 155 -43.44 11.57 -20.30
CA HIS A 155 -43.65 12.61 -19.28
C HIS A 155 -43.28 14.04 -19.73
N ASN A 156 -42.64 14.23 -20.90
CA ASN A 156 -42.32 15.56 -21.43
C ASN A 156 -43.30 16.03 -22.52
N CYS A 157 -43.71 15.15 -23.44
CA CYS A 157 -44.57 15.55 -24.57
C CYS A 157 -45.93 14.85 -24.60
N GLY A 158 -46.21 13.95 -23.66
CA GLY A 158 -47.47 13.21 -23.56
C GLY A 158 -47.70 12.13 -24.62
N LYS A 159 -46.85 12.01 -25.64
CA LYS A 159 -47.00 10.99 -26.71
C LYS A 159 -46.50 9.62 -26.25
N GLN A 160 -47.19 8.57 -26.66
CA GLN A 160 -46.84 7.18 -26.32
C GLN A 160 -45.68 6.66 -27.19
N GLY A 161 -45.05 5.55 -26.78
CA GLY A 161 -44.05 4.83 -27.59
C GLY A 161 -42.59 5.25 -27.42
N HIS A 162 -42.28 6.21 -26.54
CA HIS A 162 -40.91 6.60 -26.19
C HIS A 162 -40.81 7.10 -24.74
N TRP A 163 -39.61 7.02 -24.15
CA TRP A 163 -39.32 7.60 -22.84
C TRP A 163 -38.88 9.06 -22.96
N ILE A 164 -38.89 9.80 -21.85
CA ILE A 164 -38.40 11.19 -21.79
C ILE A 164 -36.94 11.35 -22.25
N ALA A 165 -36.15 10.28 -22.20
CA ALA A 165 -34.77 10.24 -22.70
C ALA A 165 -34.68 10.24 -24.24
N GLU A 166 -35.71 9.72 -24.92
CA GLU A 166 -35.79 9.59 -26.38
C GLU A 166 -36.76 10.61 -27.00
N CYS A 167 -37.17 11.63 -26.24
CA CYS A 167 -38.18 12.60 -26.66
C CYS A 167 -37.61 13.67 -27.60
N SER A 168 -37.99 13.64 -28.88
CA SER A 168 -37.55 14.63 -29.89
C SER A 168 -37.87 16.08 -29.50
N SER A 169 -39.06 16.33 -28.93
CA SER A 169 -39.46 17.66 -28.46
C SER A 169 -38.58 18.18 -27.31
N ARG A 170 -38.01 17.28 -26.48
CA ARG A 170 -37.06 17.68 -25.44
C ARG A 170 -35.75 18.18 -26.04
N VAL A 171 -35.27 17.50 -27.07
CA VAL A 171 -34.03 17.86 -27.78
C VAL A 171 -34.19 19.22 -28.47
N GLN A 172 -35.33 19.47 -29.11
CA GLN A 172 -35.65 20.75 -29.75
C GLN A 172 -35.74 21.90 -28.72
N ASN A 173 -36.48 21.72 -27.62
CA ASN A 173 -36.58 22.73 -26.56
C ASN A 173 -35.22 23.07 -25.94
N ASN A 174 -34.33 22.09 -25.79
CA ASN A 174 -33.00 22.32 -25.27
C ASN A 174 -32.11 23.07 -26.28
N ALA A 175 -32.25 22.76 -27.57
CA ALA A 175 -31.55 23.48 -28.64
C ALA A 175 -32.02 24.94 -28.76
N GLU A 176 -33.32 25.22 -28.59
CA GLU A 176 -33.86 26.57 -28.54
C GLU A 176 -33.38 27.34 -27.32
N ARG A 177 -33.37 26.73 -26.12
CA ARG A 177 -32.79 27.35 -24.91
C ARG A 177 -31.33 27.73 -25.10
N HIS A 178 -30.53 26.86 -25.70
CA HIS A 178 -29.14 27.16 -26.03
C HIS A 178 -28.98 28.25 -27.10
N ARG A 179 -29.91 28.34 -28.06
CA ARG A 179 -29.93 29.42 -29.07
C ARG A 179 -30.32 30.76 -28.45
N SER A 180 -31.31 30.80 -27.57
CA SER A 180 -31.72 32.03 -26.86
C SER A 180 -30.64 32.53 -25.91
N GLN A 181 -29.87 31.63 -25.26
CA GLN A 181 -28.72 32.03 -24.44
C GLN A 181 -27.58 32.66 -25.26
N ARG A 182 -27.38 32.23 -26.50
CA ARG A 182 -26.40 32.83 -27.42
C ARG A 182 -26.82 34.20 -27.96
N ALA A 183 -28.12 34.47 -28.07
CA ALA A 183 -28.63 35.75 -28.57
C ALA A 183 -28.51 36.91 -27.55
N ASN A 184 -28.21 36.62 -26.29
CA ASN A 184 -28.10 37.62 -25.21
C ASN A 184 -26.65 38.06 -24.92
N VAL A 185 -25.67 37.62 -25.71
CA VAL A 185 -24.26 38.02 -25.56
C VAL A 185 -23.96 39.09 -26.62
N ALA A 186 -23.98 40.36 -26.22
CA ALA A 186 -23.40 41.44 -27.01
C ALA A 186 -21.88 41.29 -27.01
N GLN A 187 -21.28 41.23 -28.20
CA GLN A 187 -19.84 41.38 -28.37
C GLN A 187 -19.55 42.87 -28.50
N ASP A 188 -18.90 43.46 -27.50
CA ASP A 188 -18.27 44.78 -27.64
C ASP A 188 -16.98 44.60 -28.45
N GLU A 189 -17.04 45.04 -29.70
CA GLU A 189 -15.88 45.25 -30.58
C GLU A 189 -15.26 46.61 -30.24
N GLU A 190 -14.02 46.62 -29.76
CA GLU A 190 -13.18 47.83 -29.74
C GLU A 190 -11.80 47.54 -30.35
N ASP A 191 -11.56 48.08 -31.55
CA ASP A 191 -10.27 48.47 -32.12
C ASP A 191 -10.55 49.73 -32.97
N PRO A 192 -9.74 50.82 -32.96
CA PRO A 192 -8.44 50.82 -33.67
C PRO A 192 -7.32 51.70 -33.05
N GLY A 193 -6.08 51.23 -33.15
CA GLY A 193 -4.90 51.98 -32.72
C GLY A 193 -3.63 51.70 -33.52
N ASP A 194 -3.65 52.11 -34.78
CA ASP A 194 -2.58 52.17 -35.78
C ASP A 194 -1.24 52.73 -35.24
N TYR A 195 -0.15 51.95 -35.28
CA TYR A 195 1.24 52.45 -35.30
C TYR A 195 2.13 51.57 -36.17
N LEU A 196 2.27 52.01 -37.41
CA LEU A 196 3.29 51.61 -38.39
C LEU A 196 4.65 52.22 -38.01
N PHE A 197 5.73 51.42 -37.90
CA PHE A 197 6.88 51.47 -38.83
C PHE A 197 8.12 50.64 -38.37
N SER A 198 8.64 49.91 -39.37
CA SER A 198 10.06 49.66 -39.67
C SER A 198 10.82 48.53 -38.98
N VAL A 199 10.83 47.41 -39.71
CA VAL A 199 11.90 46.41 -39.87
C VAL A 199 13.30 47.02 -39.88
N ARG A 200 14.24 46.40 -39.15
CA ARG A 200 15.57 46.02 -39.67
C ARG A 200 16.11 44.79 -38.94
N LEU A 201 16.24 43.69 -39.70
CA LEU A 201 17.30 42.70 -39.46
C LEU A 201 18.66 43.37 -39.61
N SER A 202 19.63 42.98 -38.78
CA SER A 202 21.03 42.77 -39.18
C SER A 202 21.79 42.05 -38.05
N THR A 203 22.31 40.86 -38.42
CA THR A 203 23.46 40.11 -37.89
C THR A 203 23.56 39.81 -36.39
#